data_AF-A0A523WCP1-F1
#
_entry.id   AF-A0A523WCP1-F1
#
_cell.length_a   1.000
_cell.length_b   1.000
_cell.length_c   1.000
_cell.angle_alpha   90.00
_cell.angle_beta   90.00
_cell.angle_gamma   90.00
#
_symmetry.space_group_name_H-M   'P 1'
#
loop_
_entity.id
_entity.type
_entity.pdbx_description
1 polymer ?
#
loop_
_entity_poly.entity_id
_entity_poly.type
_entity_poly.pdbx_seq_one_letter_code
_entity_poly.pdbx_strand_id
1 'polypeptide(L)' 'MKKNTSYLLLTASVLASLSGVALFVFLFVLDFNIYWLILSPVIFAIYQGPAVYLYWLWKKKKND' A
#
# COMPACT_ATOMS: atom_id res chain seq x y z
N MET A 1 6.92 -9.45 -19.83
CA MET A 1 6.49 -10.28 -18.67
C MET A 1 5.43 -11.32 -19.06
N LYS A 2 5.44 -12.55 -18.51
CA LYS A 2 4.33 -13.51 -18.70
C LYS A 2 3.03 -12.92 -18.15
N LYS A 3 1.90 -13.07 -18.87
CA LYS A 3 0.58 -12.52 -18.48
C LYS A 3 0.22 -12.84 -17.02
N ASN A 4 0.43 -14.08 -16.58
CA ASN A 4 0.11 -14.51 -15.22
C ASN A 4 0.92 -13.75 -14.15
N THR A 5 2.22 -13.55 -14.37
CA THR A 5 3.08 -12.77 -13.45
C THR A 5 2.66 -11.30 -13.41
N SER A 6 2.16 -10.75 -14.52
CA SER A 6 1.58 -9.40 -14.60
C SER A 6 0.36 -9.24 -13.71
N TYR A 7 -0.60 -10.16 -13.83
CA TYR A 7 -1.79 -10.14 -12.99
C TYR A 7 -1.45 -10.35 -11.51
N LEU A 8 -0.53 -11.26 -11.18
CA LEU A 8 -0.10 -11.51 -9.80
C LEU A 8 0.55 -10.29 -9.13
N LEU A 9 1.39 -9.56 -9.86
CA LEU A 9 2.02 -8.33 -9.32
C LEU A 9 0.99 -7.21 -9.10
N LEU A 10 0.02 -7.09 -10.02
CA LEU A 10 -1.08 -6.13 -9.86
C LEU A 10 -1.96 -6.48 -8.67
N THR A 11 -2.40 -7.73 -8.55
CA THR A 11 -3.22 -8.17 -7.42
C THR A 11 -2.47 -8.05 -6.11
N ALA A 12 -1.17 -8.39 -6.07
CA ALA A 12 -0.34 -8.19 -4.88
C ALA A 12 -0.25 -6.71 -4.48
N SER A 13 -0.10 -5.79 -5.44
CA SER A 13 -0.10 -4.34 -5.16
C SER A 13 -1.42 -3.86 -4.57
N VAL A 14 -2.55 -4.30 -5.15
CA VAL A 14 -3.89 -3.96 -4.63
C VAL A 14 -4.09 -4.52 -3.21
N LEU A 15 -3.73 -5.79 -2.98
CA LEU A 15 -3.83 -6.42 -1.67
C LEU A 15 -2.94 -5.72 -0.64
N ALA A 16 -1.72 -5.33 -1.01
CA ALA A 16 -0.82 -4.57 -0.15
C ALA A 16 -1.37 -3.17 0.17
N SER A 17 -2.08 -2.53 -0.77
CA SER A 17 -2.72 -1.24 -0.50
C SER A 17 -3.88 -1.38 0.47
N LEU A 18 -4.75 -2.38 0.24
CA LEU A 18 -5.87 -2.69 1.12
C LEU A 18 -5.40 -3.06 2.53
N SER A 19 -4.35 -3.87 2.64
CA SER A 19 -3.77 -4.22 3.95
C SER A 19 -3.14 -3.00 4.64
N GLY A 20 -2.49 -2.11 3.89
CA GLY A 20 -1.97 -0.86 4.43
C GLY A 20 -3.07 0.05 5.00
N VAL A 21 -4.20 0.20 4.28
CA VAL A 21 -5.36 0.94 4.80
C VAL A 21 -5.94 0.23 6.03
N ALA A 22 -6.13 -1.09 5.97
CA ALA A 22 -6.73 -1.85 7.06
C ALA A 22 -5.88 -1.80 8.34
N LEU A 23 -4.55 -1.93 8.23
CA LEU A 23 -3.62 -1.81 9.35
C LEU A 23 -3.63 -0.40 9.93
N PHE A 24 -3.63 0.63 9.07
CA PHE A 24 -3.75 2.01 9.51
C PHE A 24 -5.03 2.22 10.33
N VAL A 25 -6.20 1.81 9.81
CA VAL A 25 -7.46 1.97 10.53
C VAL A 25 -7.48 1.15 11.82
N PHE A 26 -7.09 -0.13 11.77
CA PHE A 26 -7.11 -1.03 12.92
C PHE A 26 -6.27 -0.51 14.09
N LEU A 27 -5.08 0.03 13.81
CA LEU A 27 -4.17 0.52 14.84
C LEU A 27 -4.52 1.93 15.33
N PHE A 28 -5.13 2.77 14.49
CA PHE A 28 -5.31 4.20 14.80
C PHE A 28 -6.72 4.58 15.22
N VAL A 29 -7.74 3.81 14.85
CA VAL A 29 -9.14 4.22 15.09
C VAL A 29 -9.54 4.13 16.56
N LEU A 30 -8.91 3.25 17.35
CA LEU A 30 -9.30 2.99 18.73
C LEU A 30 -8.84 4.06 19.72
N ASP A 31 -7.76 4.79 19.43
CA ASP A 31 -7.17 5.79 20.36
C ASP A 31 -6.82 7.10 19.62
N PHE A 32 -7.69 7.50 18.69
CA PHE A 32 -7.43 8.61 17.79
C PHE A 32 -7.51 9.96 18.52
N ASN A 33 -6.43 10.74 18.47
CA ASN A 33 -6.34 12.09 19.05
C ASN A 33 -5.72 13.08 18.05
N ILE A 34 -5.64 14.37 18.42
CA ILE A 34 -5.15 15.42 17.51
C ILE A 34 -3.70 15.19 17.03
N TYR A 35 -2.84 14.60 17.88
CA TYR A 35 -1.46 14.28 17.51
C TYR A 35 -1.42 13.14 16.48
N TRP A 36 -2.27 12.13 16.66
CA TRP A 36 -2.45 11.06 15.69
C TRP A 36 -3.03 11.56 14.36
N LEU A 37 -3.93 12.54 14.38
CA LEU A 37 -4.43 13.19 13.16
C LEU A 37 -3.32 13.89 12.39
N ILE A 38 -2.44 14.63 13.09
CA ILE A 38 -1.29 15.31 12.47
C ILE A 38 -0.30 14.30 11.87
N LEU A 39 -0.04 13.20 12.58
CA LEU A 39 0.88 12.14 12.11
C LEU A 39 0.25 11.21 11.06
N SER A 40 -1.07 11.15 10.97
CA SER A 40 -1.80 10.22 10.11
C SER A 40 -1.34 10.21 8.64
N PRO A 41 -1.03 11.34 7.98
CA PRO A 41 -0.61 11.31 6.58
C PRO A 41 0.75 10.64 6.40
N VAL A 42 1.68 10.86 7.34
CA VAL A 42 3.02 10.27 7.31
C VAL A 42 2.94 8.77 7.51
N ILE A 43 2.15 8.35 8.50
CA ILE A 43 1.98 6.95 8.85
C ILE A 43 1.26 6.20 7.73
N PHE A 44 0.21 6.80 7.17
CA PHE A 44 -0.49 6.27 6.01
C PHE A 44 0.45 6.10 4.80
N ALA A 45 1.33 7.07 4.53
CA ALA A 45 2.32 6.97 3.47
C ALA A 45 3.30 5.79 3.68
N ILE A 46 3.71 5.54 4.93
CA ILE A 46 4.57 4.39 5.28
C ILE A 46 3.85 3.08 4.99
N TYR A 47 2.61 2.92 5.44
CA TYR A 47 1.82 1.70 5.21
C TYR A 47 1.49 1.46 3.73
N GLN A 48 1.42 2.51 2.91
CA GLN A 48 1.24 2.39 1.45
C GLN A 48 2.54 2.11 0.69
N GLY A 49 3.71 2.26 1.32
CA GLY A 49 5.02 2.05 0.70
C GLY A 49 5.16 0.71 -0.05
N PRO A 50 4.81 -0.44 0.56
CA PRO A 50 4.85 -1.73 -0.12
C PRO A 50 3.96 -1.81 -1.37
N ALA A 51 2.78 -1.20 -1.33
CA ALA A 51 1.83 -1.20 -2.45
C ALA A 51 2.37 -0.41 -3.64
N VAL A 52 2.92 0.77 -3.37
CA VAL A 52 3.56 1.64 -4.37
C VAL A 52 4.78 0.96 -4.98
N TYR A 53 5.61 0.30 -4.16
CA TYR A 53 6.77 -0.45 -4.65
C TYR A 53 6.38 -1.59 -5.60
N LEU A 54 5.37 -2.39 -5.24
CA LEU A 54 4.88 -3.48 -6.09
C LEU A 54 4.29 -2.95 -7.40
N TYR A 55 3.55 -1.84 -7.35
CA TYR A 55 3.03 -1.19 -8.55
C TYR A 55 4.15 -0.65 -9.45
N TRP A 56 5.16 -0.01 -8.86
CA TRP A 56 6.32 0.49 -9.59
C TRP A 56 7.09 -0.64 -10.27
N LEU A 57 7.32 -1.76 -9.56
CA LEU A 57 7.97 -2.94 -10.11
C LEU A 57 7.16 -3.54 -11.27
N TRP A 58 5.84 -3.60 -11.13
CA TRP A 58 4.95 -4.02 -12.22
C TRP A 58 5.08 -3.12 -13.45
N LYS A 59 5.05 -1.79 -13.25
CA LYS A 59 5.16 -0.81 -14.34
C LYS A 59 6.50 -0.92 -15.07
N LYS A 60 7.60 -1.07 -14.31
CA LYS A 60 8.94 -1.26 -14.87
C LYS A 60 8.99 -2.52 -15.76
N LYS A 61 8.57 -3.67 -15.23
CA LYS A 61 8.57 -4.96 -15.96
C LYS A 61 7.58 -5.07 -17.13
N LYS A 62 6.63 -4.14 -17.24
CA LYS A 62 5.69 -4.07 -18.36
C LYS A 62 6.24 -3.23 -19.51
N ASN A 63 7.06 -2.23 -19.20
CA ASN A 63 7.64 -1.31 -20.18
C ASN A 63 9.04 -1.77 -20.67
N ASP A 64 9.67 -2.70 -19.96
CA ASP A 64 10.83 -3.51 -20.41
C ASP A 64 10.36 -4.73 -21.22
#